data_AF-A0A1J1DXF1-F1
#
_entry.id   AF-A0A1J1DXF1-F1
#
_cell.length_a   1.000
_cell.length_b   1.000
_cell.length_c   1.000
_cell.angle_alpha   90.00
_cell.angle_beta   90.00
_cell.angle_gamma   90.00
#
_symmetry.space_group_name_H-M   'P 1'
#
loop_
_entity.id
_entity.type
_entity.pdbx_description
1 polymer ?
#
loop_
_entity_poly.entity_id
_entity_poly.type
_entity_poly.pdbx_seq_one_letter_code
_entity_poly.pdbx_strand_id
1 'polypeptide(L)'
;MAQLTEEVGEVARIISRRYGEQSEKESDKGKDLGEELADVLFVLLCIANQTGVDLQESFDKMLDFKGKRDHHRHKNNHKIR
;
A
#
# COMPACT_ATOMS: atom_id res chain seq x y z
N MET A 1 11.10 -12.07 4.33
CA MET A 1 9.93 -12.20 3.43
C MET A 1 8.65 -12.54 4.18
N ALA A 2 8.66 -13.47 5.15
CA ALA A 2 7.46 -13.78 5.96
C ALA A 2 6.81 -12.54 6.60
N GLN A 3 7.60 -11.66 7.21
CA GLN A 3 7.11 -10.43 7.87
C GLN A 3 6.34 -9.51 6.92
N LEU A 4 6.85 -9.23 5.72
CA LEU A 4 6.17 -8.33 4.78
C LEU A 4 4.81 -8.89 4.34
N THR A 5 4.75 -10.20 4.12
CA THR A 5 3.50 -10.87 3.73
C THR A 5 2.47 -10.86 4.86
N GLU A 6 2.92 -10.91 6.11
CA GLU A 6 2.08 -10.80 7.30
C GLU A 6 1.43 -9.42 7.40
N GLU A 7 2.24 -8.35 7.40
CA GLU A 7 1.71 -6.96 7.50
C GLU A 7 0.77 -6.62 6.32
N VAL A 8 1.09 -7.09 5.12
CA VAL A 8 0.20 -6.89 3.96
C VAL A 8 -1.11 -7.68 4.11
N GLY A 9 -1.07 -8.86 4.76
CA GLY A 9 -2.26 -9.65 5.07
C GLY A 9 -3.18 -8.97 6.09
N GLU A 10 -2.60 -8.31 7.09
CA GLU A 10 -3.29 -7.48 8.07
C GLU A 10 -4.07 -6.34 7.38
N VAL A 11 -3.36 -5.57 6.53
CA VAL A 11 -3.97 -4.49 5.72
C VAL A 11 -5.09 -5.04 4.82
N ALA A 12 -4.84 -6.14 4.10
CA ALA A 12 -5.81 -6.74 3.19
C ALA A 12 -7.08 -7.19 3.93
N ARG A 13 -6.94 -7.73 5.14
CA ARG A 13 -8.06 -8.13 6.01
C ARG A 13 -8.91 -6.93 6.41
N ILE A 14 -8.30 -5.82 6.83
CA ILE A 14 -9.05 -4.61 7.21
C ILE A 14 -9.80 -4.05 6.00
N ILE A 15 -9.13 -3.95 4.85
CA ILE A 15 -9.75 -3.43 3.61
C ILE A 15 -10.96 -4.30 3.21
N SER A 16 -10.80 -5.62 3.23
CA SER A 16 -11.85 -6.55 2.83
C SER A 16 -13.10 -6.47 3.72
N ARG A 17 -12.93 -6.16 5.02
CA ARG A 17 -14.04 -5.99 5.96
C ARG A 17 -14.69 -4.61 5.91
N ARG A 18 -13.89 -3.54 5.85
CA ARG A 18 -14.40 -2.16 5.92
C ARG A 18 -14.94 -1.64 4.60
N TYR A 19 -14.28 -2.02 3.51
CA TYR A 19 -14.56 -1.48 2.17
C TYR A 19 -14.95 -2.58 1.17
N GLY A 20 -14.91 -3.84 1.58
CA GLY A 20 -15.34 -4.99 0.79
C GLY A 20 -16.66 -5.58 1.27
N GLU A 21 -16.95 -6.80 0.82
CA GLU A 21 -18.22 -7.49 1.09
C GLU A 21 -18.21 -8.33 2.37
N GLN A 22 -17.07 -8.41 3.07
CA GLN A 22 -16.97 -9.24 4.28
C GLN A 22 -17.59 -8.54 5.49
N SER A 23 -18.33 -9.30 6.30
CA SER A 23 -18.87 -8.79 7.55
C SER A 23 -17.77 -8.38 8.54
N GLU A 24 -17.98 -7.27 9.23
CA GLU A 24 -17.14 -6.86 10.35
C GLU A 24 -17.21 -7.88 11.49
N LYS A 25 -16.06 -8.10 12.14
CA LYS A 25 -15.97 -8.85 13.41
C LYS A 25 -15.69 -7.85 14.52
N GLU A 26 -16.30 -8.06 15.69
CA GLU A 26 -16.05 -7.27 16.91
C GLU A 26 -14.54 -7.17 17.25
N SER A 27 -13.79 -8.25 17.04
CA SER A 27 -12.33 -8.29 17.26
C SER A 27 -11.53 -7.31 16.39
N ASP A 28 -12.10 -6.86 15.27
CA ASP A 28 -11.39 -6.07 14.26
C ASP A 28 -11.84 -4.59 14.28
N LYS A 29 -12.84 -4.24 15.10
CA LYS A 29 -13.36 -2.87 15.22
C LYS A 29 -12.31 -1.88 15.75
N GLY A 30 -11.35 -2.35 16.53
CA GLY A 30 -10.28 -1.54 17.10
C GLY A 30 -9.01 -1.42 16.25
N LYS A 31 -8.88 -2.15 15.14
CA LYS A 31 -7.66 -2.11 14.32
C LYS A 31 -7.60 -0.84 13.47
N ASP A 32 -6.56 -0.03 13.60
CA ASP A 32 -6.44 1.16 12.76
C ASP A 32 -5.79 0.82 11.41
N LEU A 33 -6.37 1.32 10.31
CA LEU A 33 -5.80 1.05 8.98
C LEU A 33 -4.46 1.80 8.78
N GLY A 34 -4.33 2.98 9.37
CA GLY A 34 -3.11 3.77 9.30
C GLY A 34 -1.94 3.10 10.01
N GLU A 35 -2.18 2.49 11.18
CA GLU A 35 -1.18 1.71 11.90
C GLU A 35 -0.66 0.53 11.07
N GLU A 36 -1.54 -0.32 10.53
CA GLU A 36 -1.12 -1.48 9.72
C GLU A 36 -0.40 -1.04 8.41
N LEU A 37 -0.81 0.08 7.81
CA LEU A 37 -0.10 0.66 6.66
C LEU A 37 1.30 1.17 7.04
N ALA A 38 1.45 1.73 8.25
CA ALA A 38 2.74 2.15 8.76
C ALA A 38 3.67 0.95 9.02
N ASP A 39 3.14 -0.16 9.53
CA ASP A 39 3.90 -1.40 9.75
C ASP A 39 4.42 -1.99 8.43
N VAL A 40 3.59 -2.02 7.37
CA VAL A 40 4.05 -2.38 6.01
C VAL A 40 5.21 -1.48 5.55
N LEU A 41 5.07 -0.16 5.71
CA LEU A 41 6.11 0.78 5.32
C LEU A 41 7.40 0.57 6.12
N PHE A 42 7.29 0.31 7.42
CA PHE A 42 8.43 0.04 8.30
C PHE A 42 9.19 -1.22 7.86
N VAL A 43 8.48 -2.32 7.57
CA VAL A 43 9.10 -3.55 7.07
C VAL A 43 9.76 -3.34 5.72
N LEU A 44 9.14 -2.57 4.81
CA LEU A 44 9.74 -2.21 3.52
C LEU A 44 11.05 -1.42 3.69
N LEU A 45 11.09 -0.44 4.60
CA LEU A 45 12.29 0.32 4.93
C LEU A 45 13.40 -0.59 5.49
N CYS A 46 13.04 -1.53 6.37
CA CYS A 46 13.98 -2.51 6.91
C CYS A 46 14.60 -3.38 5.79
N ILE A 47 13.79 -3.84 4.85
CA ILE A 47 14.25 -4.65 3.71
C ILE A 47 15.19 -3.82 2.82
N ALA A 48 14.83 -2.58 2.51
CA ALA A 48 15.66 -1.69 1.69
C ALA A 48 17.03 -1.45 2.33
N ASN A 49 17.05 -1.14 3.63
CA ASN A 49 18.28 -0.94 4.39
C ASN A 49 19.16 -2.20 4.44
N GLN A 50 18.56 -3.38 4.66
CA GLN A 50 19.29 -4.64 4.72
C GLN A 50 19.88 -5.06 3.36
N THR A 51 19.24 -4.66 2.27
CA THR A 51 19.64 -5.03 0.90
C THR A 51 20.50 -3.98 0.20
N GLY A 52 20.72 -2.83 0.85
CA GLY A 52 21.45 -1.70 0.26
C GLY A 52 20.70 -0.99 -0.86
N VAL A 53 19.38 -1.11 -0.91
CA VAL A 53 18.54 -0.45 -1.90
C VAL A 53 18.24 0.98 -1.46
N ASP A 54 18.56 1.95 -2.30
CA ASP A 54 18.06 3.31 -2.14
C ASP A 54 16.58 3.35 -2.55
N LEU A 55 15.71 3.27 -1.55
CA LEU A 55 14.27 3.28 -1.75
C LEU A 55 13.77 4.63 -2.26
N GLN A 56 14.37 5.74 -1.83
CA GLN A 56 13.99 7.08 -2.25
C GLN A 56 14.28 7.28 -3.74
N GLU A 57 15.50 6.97 -4.17
CA GLU A 57 15.88 7.06 -5.58
C GLU A 57 14.99 6.17 -6.47
N SER A 58 14.71 4.94 -6.01
CA SER A 58 13.83 4.00 -6.71
C SER A 58 12.39 4.51 -6.81
N PHE A 59 11.89 5.13 -5.74
CA PHE A 59 10.55 5.70 -5.68
C PHE A 59 10.41 6.92 -6.60
N ASP A 60 11.41 7.82 -6.62
CA ASP A 60 11.42 9.00 -7.48
C ASP A 60 11.42 8.63 -8.97
N LYS A 61 12.25 7.64 -9.36
CA LYS A 61 12.26 7.08 -10.72
C LYS A 61 10.90 6.49 -11.10
N MET A 62 10.24 5.78 -10.19
CA MET A 62 8.91 5.24 -10.42
C MET A 62 7.87 6.36 -10.63
N LEU A 63 7.92 7.42 -9.83
CA LEU A 63 6.99 8.55 -9.95
C LEU A 63 7.16 9.28 -11.29
N ASP A 64 8.39 9.55 -11.72
CA ASP A 64 8.66 10.15 -13.03
C ASP A 64 8.14 9.28 -14.19
N PHE A 65 8.42 7.98 -14.14
CA PHE A 65 7.93 7.03 -15.14
C PHE A 65 6.40 6.96 -15.17
N LYS A 66 5.75 6.81 -14.02
CA LYS A 66 4.28 6.75 -13.93
C LYS A 66 3.64 8.07 -14.35
N GLY A 67 4.23 9.21 -13.98
CA GLY A 67 3.76 10.53 -14.38
C GLY A 67 3.78 10.72 -15.89
N LYS A 68 4.88 10.33 -16.55
CA LYS A 68 4.99 10.35 -18.03
C LYS A 68 4.00 9.40 -18.70
N ARG A 69 3.92 8.16 -18.22
CA ARG A 69 3.04 7.12 -18.79
C ARG A 69 1.56 7.49 -18.67
N ASP A 70 1.16 8.02 -17.51
CA ASP A 70 -0.24 8.27 -17.18
C ASP A 70 -0.68 9.72 -17.48
N HIS A 71 0.19 10.56 -18.06
CA HIS A 71 -0.05 11.99 -18.33
C HIS A 71 -1.38 12.27 -19.06
N HIS A 72 -1.82 11.37 -19.94
CA HIS A 72 -3.09 11.47 -20.66
C HIS A 72 -4.14 10.42 -20.25
N ARG A 73 -3.80 9.48 -19.35
CA ARG A 73 -4.62 8.28 -19.09
C ARG A 73 -5.99 8.59 -18.50
N HIS A 74 -6.07 9.60 -17.65
CA HIS A 74 -7.32 9.97 -16.95
C HIS A 74 -7.91 11.30 -17.41
N LYS A 75 -7.17 12.09 -18.19
CA LYS A 75 -7.57 13.45 -18.57
C LYS A 75 -8.89 13.49 -19.37
N ASN A 76 -9.23 12.39 -20.04
CA ASN A 76 -10.46 12.23 -20.83
C ASN A 76 -11.34 11.04 -20.36
N ASN A 77 -11.14 10.52 -19.14
CA ASN A 77 -11.91 9.35 -18.68
C ASN A 77 -13.22 9.77 -18.00
N HIS A 78 -14.33 9.59 -18.71
CA HIS A 78 -15.68 9.89 -18.26
C HIS A 78 -16.13 9.11 -17.02
N LYS A 79 -15.46 7.99 -16.68
CA LYS A 79 -15.78 7.17 -15.50
C LYS A 79 -15.25 7.75 -14.18
N ILE A 80 -14.38 8.77 -14.24
CA ILE A 80 -13.68 9.36 -13.08
C ILE A 80 -14.01 10.86 -12.93
N ARG A 81 -15.07 11.32 -13.59
CA ARG A 81 -15.66 12.65 -13.37
C ARG A 81 -16.81 12.57 -12.39
#